data_AF-E7RW19-F1
#
_entry.id   AF-E7RW19-F1
#
_cell.length_a   1.000
_cell.length_b   1.000
_cell.length_c   1.000
_cell.angle_alpha   90.00
_cell.angle_beta   90.00
_cell.angle_gamma   90.00
#
_symmetry.space_group_name_H-M   'P 1'
#
loop_
_entity.id
_entity.type
_entity.pdbx_description
1 polymer ?
#
loop_
_entity_poly.entity_id
_entity_poly.type
_entity_poly.pdbx_seq_one_letter_code
_entity_poly.pdbx_strand_id
1 'polypeptide(L)' 'MPPAKGMSELARQTGLSCEQLYRSFSEEGNPTLRTPLAVMKALGVEMSARPAGVRK' A
#
# COMPACT_ATOMS: atom_id res chain seq x y z
N MET A 1 -11.67 11.24 -12.91
CA MET A 1 -10.72 11.81 -11.93
C MET A 1 -9.32 11.46 -12.43
N PRO A 2 -8.44 12.41 -12.79
CA PRO A 2 -7.05 12.05 -13.06
C PRO A 2 -6.43 11.42 -11.79
N PRO A 3 -5.50 10.47 -11.90
CA PRO A 3 -4.81 9.94 -10.73
C PRO A 3 -4.20 11.11 -9.98
N ALA A 4 -4.49 11.20 -8.68
CA ALA A 4 -3.83 12.17 -7.81
C ALA A 4 -2.33 12.09 -8.10
N LYS A 5 -1.63 13.21 -8.31
CA LYS A 5 -0.23 13.23 -8.80
C LYS A 5 0.70 12.29 -8.00
N GLY A 6 0.40 12.05 -6.71
CA GLY A 6 1.10 11.08 -5.87
C GLY A 6 0.89 9.61 -6.27
N MET A 7 -0.29 9.21 -6.75
CA MET A 7 -0.56 7.82 -7.18
C MET A 7 0.19 7.44 -8.45
N SER A 8 0.35 8.37 -9.39
CA SER A 8 1.18 8.13 -10.58
C SER A 8 2.65 7.91 -10.23
N GLU A 9 3.16 8.65 -9.25
CA GLU A 9 4.53 8.47 -8.77
C GLU A 9 4.68 7.18 -7.95
N LEU A 10 3.71 6.85 -7.11
CA LEU A 10 3.66 5.57 -6.39
C LEU A 10 3.62 4.39 -7.36
N ALA A 11 2.84 4.47 -8.43
CA ALA A 11 2.80 3.45 -9.48
C ALA A 11 4.19 3.22 -10.10
N ARG A 12 4.90 4.31 -10.43
CA ARG A 12 6.26 4.26 -10.97
C ARG A 12 7.27 3.66 -10.00
N GLN A 13 7.18 4.01 -8.72
CA GLN A 13 8.12 3.56 -7.69
C GLN A 13 7.87 2.13 -7.21
N THR A 14 6.61 1.70 -7.19
CA THR A 14 6.20 0.36 -6.70
C THR A 14 6.12 -0.69 -7.82
N GLY A 15 6.09 -0.27 -9.08
CA GLY A 15 5.87 -1.14 -10.25
C GLY A 15 4.42 -1.64 -10.37
N LEU A 16 3.48 -1.00 -9.66
CA LEU A 16 2.06 -1.29 -9.71
C LEU A 16 1.36 -0.30 -10.64
N SER A 17 0.22 -0.67 -11.22
CA SER A 17 -0.59 0.30 -11.97
C SER A 17 -1.38 1.21 -11.02
N CYS A 18 -1.71 2.44 -11.46
CA CYS A 18 -2.62 3.32 -10.71
C CYS A 18 -3.95 2.63 -10.41
N GLU A 19 -4.48 1.85 -11.35
CA GLU A 19 -5.73 1.09 -11.14
C GLU A 19 -5.56 0.03 -10.04
N GLN A 20 -4.44 -0.69 -10.03
CA GLN A 20 -4.14 -1.65 -8.96
C GLN A 20 -4.02 -0.97 -7.61
N LEU A 21 -3.36 0.18 -7.53
CA LEU A 21 -3.27 0.96 -6.30
C LEU A 21 -4.67 1.41 -5.85
N TYR A 22 -5.47 1.99 -6.75
CA TYR A 22 -6.83 2.41 -6.41
C TYR A 22 -7.73 1.25 -5.96
N ARG A 23 -7.71 0.10 -6.64
CA ARG A 23 -8.47 -1.09 -6.20
C ARG A 23 -7.93 -1.71 -4.91
N SER A 24 -6.62 -1.67 -4.70
CA SER A 24 -6.00 -2.27 -3.51
C SER A 24 -6.25 -1.45 -2.24
N PHE A 25 -6.37 -0.13 -2.37
CA PHE A 25 -6.61 0.79 -1.25
C PHE A 25 -8.03 1.38 -1.23
N SER A 26 -8.96 0.86 -2.05
CA SER A 26 -10.39 1.19 -1.97
C SER A 26 -11.06 0.48 -0.80
N GLU A 27 -12.26 0.91 -0.42
CA GLU A 27 -13.04 0.30 0.67
C GLU A 27 -13.31 -1.20 0.47
N GLU A 28 -13.51 -1.64 -0.77
CA GLU A 28 -13.70 -3.06 -1.14
C GLU A 28 -12.40 -3.77 -1.54
N GLY A 29 -11.25 -3.13 -1.34
CA GLY A 29 -9.97 -3.64 -1.81
C GLY A 29 -9.52 -4.90 -1.07
N ASN A 30 -8.92 -5.84 -1.81
CA ASN A 30 -8.25 -7.02 -1.25
C ASN A 30 -6.74 -7.01 -1.60
N PRO A 31 -5.96 -6.10 -0.99
CA PRO A 31 -4.53 -6.04 -1.26
C PRO A 31 -3.83 -7.28 -0.70
N THR A 32 -3.01 -7.93 -1.53
CA THR A 32 -2.03 -8.88 -1.00
C THR A 32 -1.00 -8.14 -0.15
N LEU A 33 -0.40 -8.80 0.84
CA LEU A 33 0.59 -8.20 1.75
C LEU A 33 1.77 -7.51 1.03
N ARG A 34 2.08 -7.95 -0.20
CA ARG A 34 3.10 -7.34 -1.06
C ARG A 34 2.79 -5.89 -1.44
N THR A 35 1.52 -5.58 -1.68
CA THR A 35 1.07 -4.25 -2.14
C THR A 35 1.31 -3.15 -1.09
N PRO A 36 0.80 -3.25 0.16
CA PRO A 36 1.05 -2.25 1.18
C PRO A 36 2.53 -2.16 1.54
N LEU A 37 3.26 -3.28 1.59
CA LEU A 37 4.71 -3.25 1.83
C LEU A 37 5.49 -2.48 0.75
N ALA A 38 5.16 -2.67 -0.53
CA ALA A 38 5.78 -1.92 -1.62
C ALA A 38 5.50 -0.42 -1.51
N VAL A 39 4.25 -0.06 -1.17
CA VAL A 39 3.85 1.34 -0.96
C VAL A 39 4.55 1.96 0.25
N MET A 40 4.64 1.26 1.37
CA MET A 40 5.37 1.73 2.56
C MET A 40 6.83 2.03 2.21
N LYS A 41 7.49 1.15 1.45
CA LYS A 41 8.86 1.36 0.97
C LYS A 41 8.98 2.61 0.08
N ALA A 42 8.06 2.81 -0.86
CA ALA A 42 8.03 3.99 -1.74
C ALA A 42 7.80 5.30 -0.95
N LEU A 43 7.07 5.23 0.16
CA LEU A 43 6.84 6.36 1.07
C LEU A 43 7.96 6.57 2.10
N GLY A 44 8.96 5.68 2.17
CA GLY A 44 10.02 5.73 3.18
C GLY A 44 9.54 5.39 4.59
N VAL A 45 8.49 4.57 4.70
CA VAL A 45 7.88 4.14 5.98
C VAL A 45 8.16 2.66 6.20
N GLU A 46 8.42 2.26 7.44
CA GLU A 46 8.62 0.86 7.83
C GLU A 46 7.42 0.30 8.62
N MET A 47 7.12 -0.98 8.41
CA MET A 47 6.11 -1.70 9.19
C MET A 47 6.78 -2.48 10.32
N SER A 48 6.31 -2.30 11.55
CA SER A 48 6.73 -3.10 12.69
C SER A 48 5.55 -3.82 13.31
N ALA A 49 5.74 -5.11 13.64
CA ALA A 49 4.76 -5.89 14.38
C ALA A 49 5.20 -5.99 15.84
N ARG A 50 4.25 -5.81 16.75
CA ARG A 50 4.45 -6.08 18.18
C ARG A 50 3.60 -7.28 18.58
N PRO A 51 4.00 -8.05 19.61
CA PRO A 51 3.15 -9.11 20.15
C PRO A 51 1.77 -8.54 20.47
N ALA A 52 0.72 -9.13 19.88
CA ALA A 52 -0.63 -8.92 20.38
C ALA A 52 -0.63 -9.49 21.79
N GLY A 53 -0.74 -8.62 22.81
CA GLY A 53 -0.57 -9.00 24.20
C GLY A 53 -1.31 -10.30 24.48
N VAL A 54 -0.55 -11.37 24.71
CA VAL A 54 -1.10 -12.68 25.03
C VAL A 54 -1.77 -12.50 26.39
N ARG A 55 -3.07 -12.23 26.39
CA ARG A 55 -3.88 -12.42 27.59
C ARG A 55 -3.86 -13.92 27.83
N LYS A 56 -3.05 -14.33 28.81
CA LYS A 56 -3.24 -15.60 29.50
C LYS A 56 -4.57 -15.56 30.22
#